data_AF-A0A3D4P257-F1
#
_entry.id   AF-A0A3D4P257-F1
#
_cell.length_a   1.000
_cell.length_b   1.000
_cell.length_c   1.000
_cell.angle_alpha   90.00
_cell.angle_beta   90.00
_cell.angle_gamma   90.00
#
_symmetry.space_group_name_H-M   'P 1'
#
loop_
_entity.id
_entity.type
_entity.pdbx_description
1 polymer ?
#
loop_
_entity_poly.entity_id
_entity_poly.type
_entity_poly.pdbx_seq_one_letter_code
_entity_poly.pdbx_strand_id
1 'polypeptide(L)' 'MALDTRDERDRDKEGRYFFFACPGLDIWSVGATRKEAERKLREEMLMLLMRCSRYDELDYFLRESCFATVEVRAS' A
#
# COMPACT_ATOMS: atom_id res chain seq x y z
N MET A 1 30.46 2.32 -27.17
CA MET A 1 29.56 2.47 -26.00
C MET A 1 28.14 2.23 -26.49
N ALA A 2 27.66 1.00 -26.36
CA ALA A 2 26.27 0.64 -26.66
C ALA A 2 25.56 0.42 -25.34
N LEU A 3 24.65 1.33 -24.97
CA LEU A 3 23.70 1.15 -23.88
C LEU A 3 22.57 0.30 -24.44
N ASP A 4 22.81 -1.01 -24.46
CA ASP A 4 21.86 -2.01 -24.97
C ASP A 4 21.00 -2.51 -23.80
N THR A 5 19.72 -2.13 -23.88
CA THR A 5 18.54 -2.90 -23.45
C THR A 5 18.56 -3.49 -22.03
N ARG A 6 18.40 -2.63 -21.03
CA ARG A 6 17.82 -3.06 -19.75
C ARG A 6 16.42 -2.46 -19.57
N ASP A 7 15.48 -3.40 -19.45
CA ASP A 7 14.12 -3.27 -18.92
C ASP A 7 13.00 -2.82 -19.87
N GLU A 8 12.96 -3.40 -21.07
CA GLU A 8 11.70 -3.65 -21.82
C GLU A 8 11.03 -4.97 -21.39
N ARG A 9 11.18 -5.38 -20.12
CA ARG A 9 10.53 -6.60 -19.55
C ARG A 9 9.42 -6.33 -18.54
N ASP A 10 8.98 -5.08 -18.42
CA ASP A 10 7.91 -4.68 -17.49
C ASP A 10 6.62 -4.20 -18.18
N ARG A 11 6.50 -4.36 -19.51
CA ARG A 11 5.27 -4.00 -20.24
C ARG A 11 4.19 -5.09 -20.25
N ASP A 12 4.52 -6.33 -19.94
CA ASP A 12 3.61 -7.49 -20.08
C ASP A 12 3.20 -8.13 -18.75
N LYS A 13 3.12 -7.33 -17.69
CA LYS A 13 2.32 -7.68 -16.51
C LYS A 13 1.31 -6.57 -16.31
N GLU A 14 0.18 -6.66 -17.00
CA GLU A 14 -1.10 -6.08 -16.54
C GLU A 14 -1.49 -6.73 -15.20
N GLY A 15 -0.64 -6.56 -14.19
CA GLY A 15 -0.85 -7.06 -12.85
C GLY A 15 -1.93 -6.20 -12.25
N ARG A 16 -3.02 -6.81 -11.81
CA ARG A 16 -4.01 -6.08 -10.99
C ARG A 16 -3.28 -5.54 -9.77
N TYR A 17 -3.26 -4.22 -9.63
CA TYR A 17 -2.70 -3.56 -8.46
C TYR A 17 -3.84 -3.18 -7.52
N PHE A 18 -3.65 -3.44 -6.23
CA PHE A 18 -4.59 -3.09 -5.19
C PHE A 18 -4.03 -1.91 -4.41
N PHE A 19 -4.83 -0.85 -4.30
CA PHE A 19 -4.49 0.34 -3.53
C PHE A 19 -5.29 0.36 -2.24
N PHE A 20 -4.59 0.55 -1.13
CA PHE A 20 -5.17 0.75 0.19
C PHE A 20 -4.67 2.08 0.73
N ALA A 21 -5.56 2.91 1.26
CA ALA A 21 -5.20 4.14 1.93
C ALA A 21 -5.85 4.25 3.31
N CYS A 22 -5.17 4.98 4.19
CA CYS A 22 -5.69 5.49 5.45
C CYS A 22 -5.60 7.03 5.43
N PRO A 23 -6.64 7.73 4.91
CA PRO A 23 -6.61 9.19 4.76
C PRO A 23 -6.41 9.94 6.09
N GLY A 24 -6.92 9.38 7.20
CA GLY A 24 -6.76 9.99 8.53
C GLY A 24 -5.31 10.03 9.04
N LEU A 25 -4.41 9.24 8.43
CA LEU A 25 -2.99 9.19 8.76
C LEU A 25 -2.09 9.60 7.58
N ASP A 26 -2.68 10.03 6.46
CA ASP A 26 -1.97 10.40 5.22
C ASP A 26 -0.97 9.33 4.72
N ILE A 27 -1.37 8.06 4.81
CA ILE A 27 -0.56 6.91 4.36
C ILE A 27 -1.34 6.02 3.40
N TRP A 28 -0.61 5.32 2.55
CA TRP A 28 -1.15 4.43 1.53
C TRP A 28 -0.17 3.31 1.19
N SER A 29 -0.66 2.27 0.53
CA SER A 29 0.14 1.14 0.09
C SER A 29 -0.39 0.53 -1.22
N VAL A 30 0.49 -0.17 -1.93
CA VAL A 30 0.18 -0.91 -3.16
C VAL A 30 0.69 -2.34 -3.05
N GLY A 31 -0.11 -3.29 -3.54
CA GLY A 31 0.24 -4.70 -3.64
C GLY A 31 -0.31 -5.36 -4.90
N ALA A 32 0.30 -6.47 -5.31
CA ALA A 32 -0.22 -7.31 -6.40
C ALA A 32 -1.48 -8.10 -5.98
N THR A 33 -1.76 -8.16 -4.67
CA THR A 33 -3.00 -8.71 -4.12
C THR A 33 -3.58 -7.79 -3.06
N ARG A 34 -4.90 -7.89 -2.84
CA ARG A 34 -5.61 -7.17 -1.76
C ARG A 34 -4.95 -7.38 -0.40
N LYS A 35 -4.64 -8.64 -0.06
CA LYS A 35 -4.01 -9.01 1.22
C LYS A 35 -2.61 -8.43 1.38
N GLU A 36 -1.85 -8.36 0.29
CA GLU A 36 -0.51 -7.77 0.30
C GLU A 36 -0.57 -6.25 0.52
N ALA A 37 -1.45 -5.55 -0.20
CA ALA A 37 -1.64 -4.11 -0.02
C ALA A 37 -2.09 -3.79 1.42
N GLU A 38 -3.08 -4.51 1.92
CA GLU A 38 -3.56 -4.35 3.30
C GLU A 38 -2.45 -4.60 4.33
N ARG A 39 -1.67 -5.68 4.19
CA ARG A 39 -0.56 -6.00 5.10
C ARG A 39 0.47 -4.87 5.13
N LYS A 40 0.88 -4.38 3.95
CA LYS A 40 1.83 -3.26 3.86
C LYS A 40 1.29 -2.00 4.54
N LEU A 41 0.02 -1.68 4.35
CA LEU A 41 -0.58 -0.52 5.00
C LEU A 41 -0.58 -0.66 6.53
N ARG A 42 -0.88 -1.86 7.05
CA ARG A 42 -0.83 -2.14 8.49
C ARG A 42 0.59 -2.01 9.05
N GLU A 43 1.59 -2.48 8.31
CA GLU A 43 3.01 -2.33 8.69
C GLU A 43 3.41 -0.84 8.76
N GLU A 44 3.00 -0.04 7.77
CA GLU A 44 3.22 1.43 7.77
C GLU A 44 2.49 2.13 8.93
N MET A 45 1.23 1.78 9.19
CA MET A 45 0.46 2.30 10.33
C MET A 45 1.19 2.02 11.66
N LEU A 46 1.66 0.79 11.84
CA LEU A 46 2.37 0.38 13.04
C LEU A 46 3.69 1.15 13.20
N MET A 47 4.46 1.34 12.12
CA MET A 47 5.67 2.17 12.14
C MET A 47 5.39 3.63 12.51
N LEU A 48 4.33 4.23 11.96
CA LEU A 48 3.94 5.59 12.26
C LEU A 48 3.52 5.75 13.73
N LEU A 49 2.68 4.85 14.24
CA LEU A 49 2.21 4.89 15.63
C LEU A 49 3.33 4.61 16.64
N MET A 50 4.29 3.73 16.31
CA MET A 50 5.50 3.53 17.13
C MET A 50 6.31 4.81 17.26
N ARG A 51 6.47 5.59 16.18
CA ARG A 51 7.17 6.88 16.21
C ARG A 51 6.44 7.94 17.05
N CYS A 52 5.11 7.87 17.11
CA CYS A 52 4.30 8.79 17.89
C CYS A 52 4.07 8.35 19.35
N SER A 53 4.60 7.20 19.78
CA SER A 53 4.31 6.58 21.09
C SER A 53 2.82 6.31 21.35
N ARG A 54 2.01 6.15 20.29
CA ARG A 54 0.53 5.94 20.33
C ARG A 54 0.15 4.54 19.83
N TYR A 55 0.87 3.52 20.28
CA TYR A 55 0.71 2.14 19.80
C TYR A 55 -0.68 1.56 20.10
N ASP A 56 -1.25 1.95 21.24
CA ASP A 56 -2.57 1.58 21.75
C ASP A 56 -3.73 2.04 20.85
N GLU A 57 -3.49 3.03 19.98
CA GLU A 57 -4.51 3.55 19.07
C GLU A 57 -4.61 2.80 17.74
N LEU A 58 -3.73 1.83 17.47
CA LEU A 58 -3.77 1.07 16.22
C LEU A 58 -5.13 0.41 16.02
N ASP A 59 -5.64 -0.29 17.03
CA ASP A 59 -6.95 -0.96 16.97
C ASP A 59 -8.11 0.01 16.76
N TYR A 60 -7.99 1.25 17.25
CA TYR A 60 -8.97 2.31 17.02
C TYR A 60 -9.00 2.72 15.54
N PHE A 61 -7.84 3.03 14.95
CA PHE A 61 -7.73 3.35 13.52
C PHE A 61 -8.12 2.17 12.61
N LEU A 62 -7.91 0.93 13.06
CA LEU A 62 -8.34 -0.27 12.35
C LEU A 62 -9.88 -0.46 12.36
N ARG A 63 -10.57 0.00 13.40
CA ARG A 63 -12.03 -0.15 13.58
C ARG A 63 -12.85 0.93 12.87
N GLU A 64 -12.36 2.16 12.81
CA GLU A 64 -13.11 3.30 12.23
C GLU A 64 -13.18 3.33 10.70
N SER A 65 -12.98 2.20 10.01
CA SER A 65 -13.10 2.12 8.54
C SER A 65 -12.18 3.10 7.81
N CYS A 66 -11.00 3.41 8.35
CA CYS A 66 -10.05 4.27 7.67
C CYS A 66 -9.48 3.65 6.38
N PHE A 67 -9.77 2.37 6.11
CA PHE A 67 -9.36 1.67 4.90
C PHE A 67 -10.25 2.01 3.69
N ALA A 68 -9.95 3.12 3.03
CA ALA A 68 -10.45 3.32 1.67
C ALA A 68 -9.69 2.36 0.75
N THR A 69 -10.36 1.31 0.28
CA THR A 69 -9.79 0.35 -0.69
C THR A 69 -10.24 0.75 -2.09
N VAL A 70 -9.29 1.02 -2.98
CA VAL A 70 -9.57 1.28 -4.40
C VAL A 70 -8.84 0.22 -5.23
N GLU A 71 -9.59 -0.55 -6.02
CA GLU A 71 -8.99 -1.45 -7.01
C GLU A 71 -8.64 -0.63 -8.26
N VAL A 72 -7.36 -0.60 -8.61
CA VAL A 72 -6.90 0.09 -9.83
C VAL A 72 -6.59 -0.98 -10.88
N ARG A 73 -7.38 -1.00 -11.95
CA ARG A 73 -7.13 -1.85 -13.12
C ARG A 73 -6.36 -1.05 -14.16
N ALA A 74 -5.29 -1.63 -14.70
CA ALA A 74 -4.67 -1.11 -15.91
C ALA A 74 -5.72 -1.11 -17.03
N SER A 75 -5.82 0.00 -17.77
CA SER A 75 -6.70 0.16 -18.94
C SER A 75 -5.95 -0.08 -20.23
#